data_AF-A0A134CLG9-F1
#
_entry.id   AF-A0A134CLG9-F1
#
_cell.length_a   1.000
_cell.length_b   1.000
_cell.length_c   1.000
_cell.angle_alpha   90.00
_cell.angle_beta   90.00
_cell.angle_gamma   90.00
#
_symmetry.space_group_name_H-M   'P 1'
#
loop_
_entity.id
_entity.type
_entity.pdbx_description
1 polymer ?
#
loop_
_entity_poly.entity_id
_entity_poly.type
_entity_poly.pdbx_seq_one_letter_code
_entity_poly.pdbx_strand_id
1 'polypeptide(L)'
;MPQHLTPAWVKALGEDYKEIHERWLHRIANLTLTAYNSKYSNSTFDEKKSMKNGLEDSGIRMNTYIAKKDKWTLAELEERNQYLMGRALEIWFAPISTFKPVEKQMDSFTLDDDTSLSGRLIARFSYKNTEQPVSSWVEMFQKVLQILYAEDKSVITKLAVSTEDNVAQYFTMNVADFKKNVEIGDGIFVWTNTSTQSKISVLNRVFKLYDADPSDLVFYLRDESE
;
A
#
# COMPACT_ATOMS: atom_id res chain seq x y z
N MET A 1 -28.29 -27.62 4.40
CA MET A 1 -28.20 -27.46 5.87
C MET A 1 -29.34 -26.56 6.37
N PRO A 2 -29.85 -26.68 7.61
CA PRO A 2 -30.86 -25.78 8.16
C PRO A 2 -30.20 -24.54 8.80
N GLN A 3 -30.93 -23.43 8.93
CA GLN A 3 -30.43 -22.25 9.65
C GLN A 3 -30.35 -22.52 11.16
N HIS A 4 -31.37 -23.16 11.70
CA HIS A 4 -31.40 -23.65 13.08
C HIS A 4 -31.43 -25.18 13.08
N LEU A 5 -30.53 -25.79 13.85
CA LEU A 5 -30.47 -27.24 14.01
C LEU A 5 -31.76 -27.77 14.65
N THR A 6 -32.35 -28.78 14.01
CA THR A 6 -33.47 -29.55 14.55
C THR A 6 -32.96 -30.90 15.07
N PRO A 7 -33.70 -31.61 15.95
CA PRO A 7 -33.28 -32.93 16.44
C PRO A 7 -32.98 -33.94 15.33
N ALA A 8 -33.72 -33.87 14.21
CA ALA A 8 -33.47 -34.70 13.04
C ALA A 8 -32.12 -34.39 12.37
N TRP A 9 -31.75 -33.11 12.26
CA TRP A 9 -30.44 -32.70 11.74
C TRP A 9 -29.30 -33.05 12.70
N VAL A 10 -29.51 -32.93 14.02
CA VAL A 10 -28.53 -33.38 15.02
C VAL A 10 -28.24 -34.86 14.85
N LYS A 11 -29.29 -35.68 14.71
CA LYS A 11 -29.14 -37.12 14.47
C LYS A 11 -28.44 -37.43 13.13
N ALA A 12 -28.77 -36.70 12.08
CA ALA A 12 -28.18 -36.92 10.75
C ALA A 12 -26.70 -36.54 10.68
N LEU A 13 -26.30 -35.49 11.39
CA LEU A 13 -24.92 -34.99 11.40
C LEU A 13 -23.99 -35.74 12.38
N GLY A 14 -24.55 -36.45 13.37
CA GLY A 14 -23.77 -37.24 14.32
C GLY A 14 -23.21 -36.44 15.50
N GLU A 15 -22.17 -36.94 16.16
CA GLU A 15 -21.63 -36.34 17.39
C GLU A 15 -21.06 -34.93 17.15
N ASP A 16 -20.42 -34.72 16.00
CA ASP A 16 -19.78 -33.44 15.61
C ASP A 16 -20.76 -32.43 15.00
N TYR A 17 -22.08 -32.61 15.18
CA TYR A 17 -23.11 -31.80 14.51
C TYR A 17 -22.93 -30.30 14.70
N LYS A 18 -22.45 -29.84 15.87
CA LYS A 18 -22.23 -28.42 16.16
C LYS A 18 -21.09 -27.86 15.30
N GLU A 19 -19.94 -28.53 15.31
CA GLU A 19 -18.77 -28.11 14.53
C GLU A 19 -19.09 -28.15 13.04
N ILE A 20 -19.74 -29.22 12.58
CA ILE A 20 -20.15 -29.35 11.17
C ILE A 20 -21.11 -28.21 10.80
N HIS A 21 -22.11 -27.91 11.63
CA HIS A 21 -23.05 -26.83 11.34
C HIS A 21 -22.37 -25.46 11.30
N GLU A 22 -21.61 -25.11 12.33
CA GLU A 22 -20.91 -23.83 12.42
C GLU A 22 -19.95 -23.61 11.24
N ARG A 23 -19.16 -24.64 10.91
CA ARG A 23 -18.17 -24.56 9.85
C ARG A 23 -18.79 -24.52 8.46
N TRP A 24 -19.88 -25.25 8.22
CA TRP A 24 -20.38 -25.50 6.87
C TRP A 24 -21.63 -24.69 6.50
N LEU A 25 -22.38 -24.14 7.45
CA LEU A 25 -23.63 -23.41 7.19
C LEU A 25 -23.50 -22.35 6.09
N HIS A 26 -22.44 -21.55 6.15
CA HIS A 26 -22.18 -20.44 5.22
C HIS A 26 -21.10 -20.74 4.17
N ARG A 27 -20.84 -22.02 3.88
CA ARG A 27 -19.90 -22.42 2.81
C ARG A 27 -20.59 -22.66 1.48
N ILE A 28 -19.80 -22.57 0.41
CA ILE A 28 -20.26 -22.75 -0.97
C ILE A 28 -20.95 -24.11 -1.19
N ALA A 29 -20.60 -25.14 -0.41
CA ALA A 29 -21.28 -26.43 -0.42
C ALA A 29 -22.79 -26.35 -0.13
N ASN A 30 -23.25 -25.35 0.61
CA ASN A 30 -24.68 -25.11 0.91
C ASN A 30 -25.34 -24.09 -0.03
N LEU A 31 -24.58 -23.49 -0.95
CA LEU A 31 -25.13 -22.54 -1.93
C LEU A 31 -26.02 -23.29 -2.93
N THR A 32 -27.29 -22.90 -3.01
CA THR A 32 -28.28 -23.43 -3.97
C THR A 32 -29.14 -22.29 -4.45
N LEU A 33 -29.69 -22.41 -5.66
CA LEU A 33 -30.63 -21.43 -6.18
C LEU A 33 -32.04 -22.01 -6.10
N THR A 34 -32.94 -21.36 -5.37
CA THR A 34 -34.33 -21.81 -5.24
C THR A 34 -35.27 -20.62 -5.07
N ALA A 35 -36.46 -20.71 -5.68
CA ALA A 35 -37.54 -19.75 -5.48
C ALA A 35 -38.39 -20.06 -4.22
N TYR A 36 -38.14 -21.19 -3.55
CA TYR A 36 -38.96 -21.72 -2.46
C TYR A 36 -38.23 -21.81 -1.12
N ASN A 37 -37.24 -20.94 -0.89
CA ASN A 37 -36.40 -20.97 0.32
C ASN A 37 -37.21 -20.89 1.63
N SER A 38 -38.29 -20.09 1.63
CA SER A 38 -39.20 -19.97 2.77
C SER A 38 -39.88 -21.29 3.14
N LYS A 39 -40.15 -22.16 2.15
CA LYS A 39 -40.74 -23.48 2.37
C LYS A 39 -39.70 -24.52 2.83
N TYR A 40 -38.44 -24.35 2.45
CA TYR A 40 -37.35 -25.25 2.85
C TYR A 40 -36.97 -25.07 4.31
N SER A 41 -36.86 -23.82 4.79
CA SER A 41 -36.63 -23.48 6.20
C SER A 41 -35.64 -24.45 6.91
N ASN A 42 -36.01 -24.95 8.08
CA ASN A 42 -35.24 -25.92 8.87
C ASN A 42 -35.66 -27.39 8.63
N SER A 43 -36.37 -27.67 7.53
CA SER A 43 -36.73 -29.04 7.15
C SER A 43 -35.49 -29.91 6.95
N THR A 44 -35.69 -31.20 7.13
CA THR A 44 -34.70 -32.25 6.89
C THR A 44 -34.24 -32.25 5.44
N PHE A 45 -33.14 -32.94 5.17
CA PHE A 45 -32.66 -33.11 3.81
C PHE A 45 -33.71 -33.83 2.93
N ASP A 46 -34.28 -34.92 3.44
CA ASP A 46 -35.25 -35.74 2.70
C ASP A 46 -36.53 -34.97 2.37
N GLU A 47 -37.01 -34.15 3.31
CA GLU A 47 -38.16 -33.25 3.07
C GLU A 47 -37.83 -32.21 1.98
N LYS A 48 -36.67 -31.55 2.05
CA LYS A 48 -36.24 -30.57 1.03
C LYS A 48 -36.06 -31.22 -0.34
N LYS A 49 -35.63 -32.47 -0.36
CA LYS A 49 -35.41 -33.27 -1.56
C LYS A 49 -36.74 -33.63 -2.25
N SER A 50 -37.67 -34.21 -1.50
CA SER A 50 -38.89 -34.85 -2.03
C SER A 50 -40.16 -33.99 -2.03
N MET A 51 -40.17 -32.84 -1.34
CA MET A 51 -41.35 -31.98 -1.32
C MET A 51 -41.72 -31.45 -2.71
N LYS A 52 -42.98 -31.01 -2.89
CA LYS A 52 -43.42 -30.35 -4.13
C LYS A 52 -42.56 -29.12 -4.41
N ASN A 53 -41.95 -29.07 -5.61
CA ASN A 53 -40.95 -28.08 -6.01
C ASN A 53 -39.66 -28.15 -5.17
N GLY A 54 -39.32 -29.36 -4.71
CA GLY A 54 -38.12 -29.72 -3.98
C GLY A 54 -36.88 -29.74 -4.86
N LEU A 55 -35.79 -30.30 -4.34
CA LEU A 55 -34.54 -30.43 -5.10
C LEU A 55 -34.69 -31.41 -6.29
N GLU A 56 -35.53 -32.43 -6.16
CA GLU A 56 -35.81 -33.40 -7.23
C GLU A 56 -36.57 -32.78 -8.41
N ASP A 57 -37.51 -31.88 -8.11
CA ASP A 57 -38.32 -31.15 -9.12
C ASP A 57 -37.57 -29.96 -9.73
N SER A 58 -36.35 -29.66 -9.26
CA SER A 58 -35.63 -28.45 -9.67
C SER A 58 -34.99 -28.59 -11.06
N GLY A 59 -35.35 -27.70 -11.97
CA GLY A 59 -34.72 -27.59 -13.30
C GLY A 59 -33.29 -27.02 -13.30
N ILE A 60 -32.74 -26.69 -12.13
CA ILE A 60 -31.40 -26.11 -12.01
C ILE A 60 -30.39 -27.23 -11.77
N ARG A 61 -29.45 -27.38 -12.71
CA ARG A 61 -28.43 -28.45 -12.70
C ARG A 61 -27.66 -28.58 -11.37
N MET A 62 -27.40 -27.47 -10.67
CA MET A 62 -26.70 -27.52 -9.37
C MET A 62 -27.53 -28.17 -8.26
N ASN A 63 -28.86 -28.08 -8.33
CA ASN A 63 -29.77 -28.68 -7.36
C ASN A 63 -29.98 -30.16 -7.68
N THR A 64 -30.05 -30.53 -8.97
CA THR A 64 -30.13 -31.93 -9.41
C THR A 64 -28.95 -32.76 -8.91
N TYR A 65 -27.75 -32.17 -8.80
CA TYR A 65 -26.60 -32.84 -8.18
C TYR A 65 -26.88 -33.24 -6.72
N ILE A 66 -27.47 -32.33 -5.95
CA ILE A 66 -27.77 -32.53 -4.52
C ILE A 66 -28.88 -33.57 -4.36
N ALA A 67 -29.92 -33.49 -5.19
CA ALA A 67 -31.04 -34.41 -5.17
C ALA A 67 -30.61 -35.89 -5.37
N LYS A 68 -29.49 -36.14 -6.05
CA LYS A 68 -28.94 -37.50 -6.22
C LYS A 68 -28.26 -38.08 -4.97
N LYS A 69 -28.03 -37.27 -3.93
CA LYS A 69 -27.45 -37.76 -2.68
C LYS A 69 -28.56 -38.36 -1.81
N ASP A 70 -28.21 -39.41 -1.07
CA ASP A 70 -29.13 -40.09 -0.15
C ASP A 70 -29.14 -39.42 1.23
N LYS A 71 -28.06 -38.71 1.58
CA LYS A 71 -27.92 -37.97 2.83
C LYS A 71 -27.14 -36.68 2.58
N TRP A 72 -27.15 -35.80 3.56
CA TRP A 72 -26.45 -34.51 3.49
C TRP A 72 -25.62 -34.27 4.74
N THR A 73 -24.50 -34.97 4.82
CA THR A 73 -23.58 -34.97 5.97
C THR A 73 -22.22 -34.37 5.58
N LEU A 74 -21.23 -34.44 6.47
CA LEU A 74 -19.90 -33.87 6.24
C LEU A 74 -19.27 -34.34 4.92
N ALA A 75 -19.38 -35.64 4.63
CA ALA A 75 -18.80 -36.22 3.42
C ALA A 75 -19.37 -35.58 2.13
N GLU A 76 -20.69 -35.42 2.03
CA GLU A 76 -21.32 -34.82 0.86
C GLU A 76 -21.06 -33.31 0.77
N LEU A 77 -20.93 -32.62 1.92
CA LEU A 77 -20.55 -31.22 1.98
C LEU A 77 -19.13 -31.00 1.44
N GLU A 78 -18.17 -31.80 1.89
CA GLU A 78 -16.78 -31.74 1.44
C GLU A 78 -16.65 -32.04 -0.05
N GLU A 79 -17.29 -33.10 -0.53
CA GLU A 79 -17.31 -33.48 -1.95
C GLU A 79 -17.84 -32.33 -2.81
N ARG A 80 -18.99 -31.76 -2.43
CA ARG A 80 -19.59 -30.65 -3.18
C ARG A 80 -18.74 -29.39 -3.11
N ASN A 81 -18.10 -29.12 -1.97
CA ASN A 81 -17.22 -27.98 -1.82
C ASN A 81 -16.06 -28.03 -2.80
N GLN A 82 -15.38 -29.18 -2.88
CA GLN A 82 -14.27 -29.37 -3.82
C GLN A 82 -14.73 -29.24 -5.27
N TYR A 83 -15.87 -29.84 -5.61
CA TYR A 83 -16.46 -29.71 -6.94
C TYR A 83 -16.73 -28.24 -7.32
N LEU A 84 -17.38 -27.47 -6.44
CA LEU A 84 -17.70 -26.07 -6.72
C LEU A 84 -16.46 -25.17 -6.75
N MET A 85 -15.47 -25.42 -5.89
CA MET A 85 -14.19 -24.72 -5.92
C MET A 85 -13.44 -24.96 -7.22
N GLY A 86 -13.34 -26.20 -7.69
CA GLY A 86 -12.70 -26.52 -8.97
C GLY A 86 -13.38 -25.81 -10.13
N ARG A 87 -14.72 -25.86 -10.18
CA ARG A 87 -15.51 -25.15 -11.20
C ARG A 87 -15.31 -23.63 -11.14
N ALA A 88 -15.19 -23.05 -9.94
CA ALA A 88 -14.93 -21.63 -9.80
C ALA A 88 -13.57 -21.23 -10.38
N LEU A 89 -12.52 -22.02 -10.14
CA LEU A 89 -11.18 -21.78 -10.69
C LEU A 89 -11.13 -21.93 -12.22
N GLU A 90 -11.93 -22.82 -12.79
CA GLU A 90 -12.07 -22.97 -14.25
C GLU A 90 -12.77 -21.77 -14.90
N ILE A 91 -13.82 -21.23 -14.26
CA ILE A 91 -14.63 -20.14 -14.80
C ILE A 91 -13.96 -18.77 -14.59
N TRP A 92 -13.44 -18.53 -13.39
CA TRP A 92 -12.80 -17.29 -12.98
C TRP A 92 -11.29 -17.46 -12.85
N PHE A 93 -10.64 -17.87 -13.94
CA PHE A 93 -9.19 -17.90 -13.99
C PHE A 93 -8.64 -16.47 -13.86
N ALA A 94 -7.57 -16.30 -13.08
CA ALA A 94 -6.89 -15.02 -12.99
C ALA A 94 -6.27 -14.68 -14.36
N PRO A 95 -6.51 -13.47 -14.91
CA PRO A 95 -5.90 -13.09 -16.17
C PRO A 95 -4.39 -13.02 -16.00
N ILE A 96 -3.66 -13.69 -16.90
CA ILE A 96 -2.21 -13.57 -16.98
C ILE A 96 -1.92 -12.34 -17.84
N SER A 97 -1.19 -11.38 -17.27
CA SER A 97 -0.78 -10.17 -17.98
C SER A 97 0.73 -10.06 -18.01
N THR A 98 1.27 -9.77 -19.19
CA THR A 98 2.67 -9.36 -19.36
C THR A 98 2.86 -7.86 -19.12
N PHE A 99 1.81 -7.15 -18.70
CA PHE A 99 1.86 -5.73 -18.41
C PHE A 99 2.90 -5.47 -17.30
N LYS A 100 3.89 -4.67 -17.65
CA LYS A 100 4.76 -4.00 -16.71
C LYS A 100 4.42 -2.51 -16.80
N PRO A 101 4.16 -1.82 -15.67
CA PRO A 101 4.05 -0.38 -15.69
C PRO A 101 5.27 0.22 -16.39
N VAL A 102 5.07 1.23 -17.24
CA VAL A 102 6.20 1.96 -17.82
C VAL A 102 6.90 2.67 -16.66
N GLU A 103 8.15 2.29 -16.38
CA GLU A 103 9.02 3.10 -15.52
C GLU A 103 9.23 4.43 -16.22
N LYS A 104 8.46 5.45 -15.82
CA LYS A 104 8.76 6.82 -16.23
C LYS A 104 10.10 7.17 -15.62
N GLN A 105 11.12 7.33 -16.46
CA GLN A 105 12.39 7.92 -16.03
C GLN A 105 12.07 9.32 -15.52
N MET A 106 12.13 9.52 -14.21
CA MET A 106 12.04 10.85 -13.63
C MET A 106 13.22 11.66 -14.16
N ASP A 107 12.97 12.91 -14.56
CA ASP A 107 14.05 13.83 -14.86
C ASP A 107 14.97 13.93 -13.63
N SER A 108 16.25 13.63 -13.83
CA SER A 108 17.27 13.67 -12.79
C SER A 108 18.31 14.73 -13.11
N PHE A 109 18.67 15.53 -12.12
CA PHE A 109 19.70 16.57 -12.23
C PHE A 109 20.70 16.43 -11.09
N THR A 110 21.98 16.64 -11.35
CA THR A 110 23.01 16.74 -10.30
C THR A 110 23.09 18.17 -9.74
N LEU A 111 23.82 18.37 -8.65
CA LEU A 111 24.11 19.72 -8.14
C LEU A 111 25.06 20.50 -9.06
N ASP A 112 25.87 19.81 -9.87
CA ASP A 112 26.79 20.41 -10.85
C ASP A 112 26.10 20.87 -12.14
N ASP A 113 24.87 20.41 -12.39
CA ASP A 113 24.15 20.75 -13.61
C ASP A 113 23.76 22.24 -13.62
N ASP A 114 24.11 22.95 -14.70
CA ASP A 114 23.79 24.38 -14.93
C ASP A 114 22.31 24.65 -15.30
N THR A 115 21.39 23.79 -14.86
CA THR A 115 19.96 23.91 -15.17
C THR A 115 19.18 24.57 -14.03
N SER A 116 18.33 25.55 -14.35
CA SER A 116 17.43 26.15 -13.36
C SER A 116 16.32 25.18 -12.97
N LEU A 117 16.33 24.76 -11.70
CA LEU A 117 15.29 23.90 -11.10
C LEU A 117 14.12 24.71 -10.52
N SER A 118 14.07 26.02 -10.78
CA SER A 118 13.01 26.90 -10.30
C SER A 118 11.69 26.59 -11.00
N GLY A 119 10.62 26.42 -10.21
CA GLY A 119 9.29 26.05 -10.71
C GLY A 119 9.06 24.55 -10.88
N ARG A 120 10.11 23.72 -10.79
CA ARG A 120 9.99 22.26 -10.80
C ARG A 120 9.63 21.73 -9.42
N LEU A 121 8.97 20.56 -9.38
CA LEU A 121 8.65 19.86 -8.14
C LEU A 121 9.65 18.72 -7.93
N ILE A 122 10.19 18.60 -6.71
CA ILE A 122 11.11 17.52 -6.33
C ILE A 122 10.33 16.34 -5.73
N ALA A 123 10.73 15.12 -6.09
CA ALA A 123 10.19 13.88 -5.54
C ALA A 123 11.09 13.29 -4.45
N ARG A 124 12.40 13.23 -4.74
CA ARG A 124 13.43 12.65 -3.89
C ARG A 124 14.79 13.23 -4.27
N PHE A 125 15.77 13.08 -3.39
CA PHE A 125 17.18 13.30 -3.72
C PHE A 125 17.99 12.07 -3.35
N SER A 126 19.15 11.89 -3.97
CA SER A 126 20.18 10.91 -3.60
C SER A 126 21.44 11.66 -3.22
N TYR A 127 22.05 11.28 -2.10
CA TYR A 127 23.39 11.73 -1.74
C TYR A 127 24.25 10.53 -1.35
N LYS A 128 25.42 10.35 -1.99
CA LYS A 128 26.31 9.18 -1.78
C LYS A 128 25.57 7.84 -1.87
N ASN A 129 24.73 7.67 -2.89
CA ASN A 129 23.87 6.49 -3.12
C ASN A 129 22.78 6.23 -2.06
N THR A 130 22.52 7.19 -1.16
CA THR A 130 21.41 7.11 -0.20
C THR A 130 20.27 7.99 -0.68
N GLU A 131 19.17 7.36 -1.09
CA GLU A 131 17.97 8.07 -1.55
C GLU A 131 17.03 8.43 -0.40
N GLN A 132 16.50 9.66 -0.44
CA GLN A 132 15.52 10.13 0.53
C GLN A 132 14.35 10.84 -0.17
N PRO A 133 13.09 10.43 0.11
CA PRO A 133 11.92 11.14 -0.39
C PRO A 133 11.77 12.49 0.30
N VAL A 134 11.26 13.47 -0.47
CA VAL A 134 10.98 14.82 0.02
C VAL A 134 9.69 15.37 -0.60
N SER A 135 9.03 16.21 0.16
CA SER A 135 7.81 16.92 -0.24
C SER A 135 8.09 18.28 -0.88
N SER A 136 9.28 18.86 -0.64
CA SER A 136 9.63 20.20 -1.13
C SER A 136 11.14 20.44 -1.23
N TRP A 137 11.53 21.45 -2.00
CA TRP A 137 12.92 21.94 -2.08
C TRP A 137 13.45 22.45 -0.73
N VAL A 138 12.57 22.93 0.16
CA VAL A 138 12.96 23.36 1.51
C VAL A 138 13.34 22.15 2.36
N GLU A 139 12.54 21.08 2.30
CA GLU A 139 12.83 19.83 3.01
C GLU A 139 14.12 19.17 2.50
N MET A 140 14.32 19.13 1.17
CA MET A 140 15.58 18.65 0.59
C MET A 140 16.77 19.46 1.11
N PHE A 141 16.69 20.79 1.01
CA PHE A 141 17.76 21.68 1.42
C PHE A 141 18.12 21.51 2.90
N GLN A 142 17.11 21.39 3.77
CA GLN A 142 17.31 21.07 5.18
C GLN A 142 18.02 19.72 5.35
N LYS A 143 17.48 18.64 4.77
CA LYS A 143 18.01 17.29 4.97
C LYS A 143 19.45 17.16 4.47
N VAL A 144 19.78 17.74 3.32
CA VAL A 144 21.16 17.75 2.80
C VAL A 144 22.09 18.46 3.78
N LEU A 145 21.70 19.65 4.28
CA LEU A 145 22.52 20.37 5.27
C LEU A 145 22.64 19.61 6.60
N GLN A 146 21.61 18.89 7.02
CA GLN A 146 21.65 18.03 8.21
C GLN A 146 22.61 16.85 8.04
N ILE A 147 22.63 16.25 6.84
CA ILE A 147 23.59 15.17 6.51
C ILE A 147 25.02 15.72 6.57
N LEU A 148 25.29 16.85 5.90
CA LEU A 148 26.60 17.49 5.94
C LEU A 148 27.01 17.90 7.36
N TYR A 149 26.09 18.44 8.14
CA TYR A 149 26.34 18.80 9.54
C TYR A 149 26.70 17.58 10.39
N ALA A 150 26.05 16.44 10.15
CA ALA A 150 26.35 15.19 10.86
C ALA A 150 27.71 14.61 10.45
N GLU A 151 28.16 14.83 9.21
CA GLU A 151 29.49 14.42 8.73
C GLU A 151 30.62 15.26 9.35
N ASP A 152 30.51 16.59 9.31
CA ASP A 152 31.42 17.51 10.01
C ASP A 152 30.66 18.74 10.50
N LYS A 153 30.50 18.85 11.82
CA LYS A 153 29.81 19.98 12.45
C LYS A 153 30.55 21.30 12.29
N SER A 154 31.88 21.26 12.20
CA SER A 154 32.74 22.44 12.34
C SER A 154 32.53 23.46 11.23
N VAL A 155 32.22 23.02 10.02
CA VAL A 155 32.06 23.89 8.84
C VAL A 155 30.79 24.75 8.98
N ILE A 156 29.62 24.13 9.18
CA ILE A 156 28.36 24.87 9.35
C ILE A 156 28.35 25.68 10.65
N THR A 157 28.96 25.19 11.75
CA THR A 157 29.11 26.01 12.96
C THR A 157 29.92 27.28 12.70
N LYS A 158 31.03 27.20 11.93
CA LYS A 158 31.79 28.39 11.53
C LYS A 158 30.96 29.31 10.64
N LEU A 159 30.17 28.78 9.72
CA LEU A 159 29.26 29.59 8.89
C LEU A 159 28.20 30.32 9.70
N ALA A 160 27.70 29.72 10.79
CA ALA A 160 26.69 30.35 11.64
C ALA A 160 27.25 31.45 12.56
N VAL A 161 28.58 31.47 12.82
CA VAL A 161 29.26 32.43 13.69
C VAL A 161 30.02 33.50 12.89
N SER A 162 30.47 33.17 11.69
CA SER A 162 31.21 34.08 10.81
C SER A 162 30.28 35.03 10.07
N THR A 163 30.79 36.22 9.72
CA THR A 163 30.13 37.19 8.84
C THR A 163 30.89 37.43 7.55
N GLU A 164 32.02 36.73 7.34
CA GLU A 164 32.95 37.00 6.25
C GLU A 164 32.58 36.28 4.94
N ASP A 165 31.88 35.15 5.04
CA ASP A 165 31.47 34.38 3.87
C ASP A 165 30.08 34.81 3.38
N ASN A 166 29.93 35.02 2.07
CA ASN A 166 28.64 35.34 1.44
C ASN A 166 27.59 34.22 1.65
N VAL A 167 28.01 33.02 2.06
CA VAL A 167 27.14 31.91 2.46
C VAL A 167 26.71 31.99 3.92
N ALA A 168 27.52 32.61 4.78
CA ALA A 168 27.26 32.70 6.22
C ALA A 168 25.94 33.42 6.54
N GLN A 169 25.54 34.40 5.73
CA GLN A 169 24.26 35.11 5.87
C GLN A 169 23.01 34.22 5.81
N TYR A 170 23.14 32.96 5.34
CA TYR A 170 22.04 32.00 5.30
C TYR A 170 21.92 31.18 6.59
N PHE A 171 22.89 31.25 7.50
CA PHE A 171 22.95 30.50 8.75
C PHE A 171 22.92 31.45 9.94
N THR A 172 22.24 31.07 11.02
CA THR A 172 22.19 31.85 12.27
C THR A 172 22.05 30.93 13.47
N MET A 173 22.48 31.38 14.63
CA MET A 173 22.15 30.77 15.93
C MET A 173 20.95 31.45 16.61
N ASN A 174 20.38 32.48 16.00
CA ASN A 174 19.24 33.22 16.53
C ASN A 174 18.01 33.09 15.62
N VAL A 175 16.98 32.39 16.11
CA VAL A 175 15.72 32.15 15.40
C VAL A 175 15.04 33.46 14.94
N ALA A 176 15.23 34.56 15.65
CA ALA A 176 14.58 35.84 15.35
C ALA A 176 15.12 36.54 14.09
N ASP A 177 16.29 36.14 13.60
CA ASP A 177 16.94 36.80 12.45
C ASP A 177 16.21 36.52 11.14
N PHE A 178 15.48 35.40 11.05
CA PHE A 178 14.82 34.95 9.82
C PHE A 178 13.32 34.71 10.01
N LYS A 179 12.49 35.31 9.15
CA LYS A 179 11.03 35.12 9.16
C LYS A 179 10.58 33.67 8.94
N LYS A 180 11.30 32.92 8.09
CA LYS A 180 11.12 31.47 7.91
C LYS A 180 12.49 30.83 7.94
N ASN A 181 12.69 29.97 8.91
CA ASN A 181 13.91 29.22 9.11
C ASN A 181 13.57 27.81 9.54
N VAL A 182 14.58 26.95 9.46
CA VAL A 182 14.50 25.56 9.87
C VAL A 182 15.80 25.19 10.57
N GLU A 183 15.71 24.35 11.60
CA GLU A 183 16.86 23.90 12.36
C GLU A 183 17.63 22.79 11.63
N ILE A 184 18.96 22.95 11.57
CA ILE A 184 19.89 21.94 11.07
C ILE A 184 20.41 21.09 12.23
N GLY A 185 20.81 21.72 13.34
CA GLY A 185 21.26 21.01 14.53
C GLY A 185 21.97 21.95 15.52
N ASP A 186 21.99 21.55 16.79
CA ASP A 186 22.65 22.26 17.89
C ASP A 186 22.27 23.76 17.96
N GLY A 187 21.01 24.12 17.68
CA GLY A 187 20.54 25.51 17.70
C GLY A 187 20.98 26.36 16.50
N ILE A 188 21.51 25.74 15.44
CA ILE A 188 21.83 26.40 14.17
C ILE A 188 20.62 26.30 13.22
N PHE A 189 20.19 27.45 12.73
CA PHE A 189 19.06 27.62 11.84
C PHE A 189 19.51 28.10 10.47
N VAL A 190 18.82 27.66 9.42
CA VAL A 190 19.06 28.11 8.05
C VAL A 190 17.86 28.85 7.48
N TRP A 191 18.13 29.89 6.71
CA TRP A 191 17.11 30.69 6.05
C TRP A 191 16.48 29.95 4.86
N THR A 192 15.15 29.71 4.92
CA THR A 192 14.45 28.90 3.92
C THR A 192 13.59 29.72 2.95
N ASN A 193 13.31 31.00 3.25
CA ASN A 193 12.51 31.90 2.42
C ASN A 193 13.29 32.48 1.22
N THR A 194 13.85 31.59 0.41
CA THR A 194 14.72 31.89 -0.74
C THR A 194 14.22 31.16 -1.98
N SER A 195 14.69 31.52 -3.18
CA SER A 195 14.35 30.78 -4.40
C SER A 195 14.98 29.39 -4.41
N THR A 196 14.49 28.47 -5.27
CA THR A 196 15.14 27.16 -5.48
C THR A 196 16.58 27.36 -5.96
N GLN A 197 16.81 28.28 -6.91
CA GLN A 197 18.15 28.58 -7.40
C GLN A 197 19.08 29.05 -6.28
N SER A 198 18.60 29.90 -5.37
CA SER A 198 19.39 30.36 -4.23
C SER A 198 19.80 29.21 -3.31
N LYS A 199 18.91 28.24 -3.05
CA LYS A 199 19.22 27.04 -2.26
C LYS A 199 20.31 26.20 -2.94
N ILE A 200 20.19 25.97 -4.24
CA ILE A 200 21.18 25.25 -5.05
C ILE A 200 22.54 25.98 -5.02
N SER A 201 22.56 27.30 -5.18
CA SER A 201 23.80 28.09 -5.09
C SER A 201 24.45 28.02 -3.70
N VAL A 202 23.65 28.00 -2.63
CA VAL A 202 24.16 27.82 -1.26
C VAL A 202 24.74 26.42 -1.11
N LEU A 203 24.02 25.37 -1.51
CA LEU A 203 24.53 23.99 -1.47
C LEU A 203 25.84 23.84 -2.23
N ASN A 204 25.94 24.40 -3.44
CA ASN A 204 27.17 24.35 -4.24
C ASN A 204 28.38 24.94 -3.51
N ARG A 205 28.19 26.01 -2.73
CA ARG A 205 29.28 26.61 -1.95
C ARG A 205 29.57 25.83 -0.68
N VAL A 206 28.54 25.31 -0.02
CA VAL A 206 28.72 24.44 1.16
C VAL A 206 29.47 23.17 0.76
N PHE A 207 29.11 22.51 -0.34
CA PHE A 207 29.81 21.32 -0.85
C PHE A 207 31.31 21.58 -1.06
N LYS A 208 31.67 22.75 -1.61
CA LYS A 208 33.08 23.16 -1.74
C LYS A 208 33.80 23.30 -0.40
N LEU A 209 33.13 23.78 0.64
CA LEU A 209 33.70 23.89 1.99
C LEU A 209 33.88 22.52 2.67
N TYR A 210 33.08 21.53 2.28
CA TYR A 210 33.14 20.14 2.75
C TYR A 210 34.04 19.24 1.88
N ASP A 211 34.65 19.77 0.81
CA ASP A 211 35.38 18.99 -0.21
C ASP A 211 34.55 17.82 -0.78
N ALA A 212 33.23 18.04 -0.90
CA ALA A 212 32.29 17.06 -1.42
C ALA A 212 32.06 17.28 -2.93
N ASP A 213 31.91 16.18 -3.69
CA ASP A 213 31.60 16.24 -5.12
C ASP A 213 30.13 16.65 -5.33
N PRO A 214 29.84 17.77 -6.05
CA PRO A 214 28.48 18.16 -6.38
C PRO A 214 27.72 17.09 -7.19
N SER A 215 28.42 16.24 -7.94
CA SER A 215 27.84 15.14 -8.71
C SER A 215 27.22 14.06 -7.82
N ASP A 216 27.66 13.96 -6.55
CA ASP A 216 27.12 12.98 -5.59
C ASP A 216 25.70 13.34 -5.12
N LEU A 217 25.26 14.58 -5.31
CA LEU A 217 23.91 15.02 -4.97
C LEU A 217 23.04 15.07 -6.23
N VAL A 218 22.11 14.13 -6.33
CA VAL A 218 21.18 13.98 -7.45
C VAL A 218 19.77 14.29 -7.01
N PHE A 219 19.06 15.14 -7.75
CA PHE A 219 17.65 15.48 -7.56
C PHE A 219 16.80 14.74 -8.57
N TYR A 220 15.70 14.14 -8.13
CA TYR A 220 14.71 13.52 -9.01
C TYR A 220 13.42 14.33 -8.96
N LEU A 221 12.96 14.77 -10.12
CA LEU A 221 11.80 15.65 -10.25
C LEU A 221 10.51 14.86 -10.45
N ARG A 222 9.39 15.46 -10.05
CA ARG A 222 8.04 14.97 -10.39
C ARG A 222 7.68 15.45 -11.79
N ASP A 223 6.95 14.62 -12.52
CA ASP A 223 6.29 15.04 -13.76
C ASP A 223 5.30 16.18 -13.47
N GLU A 224 5.25 17.18 -14.34
CA GLU A 224 4.26 18.29 -14.27
C GLU A 224 2.80 17.81 -14.48
N SER A 225 2.60 16.53 -14.82
CA SER A 225 1.30 15.94 -15.16
C SER A 225 0.63 15.10 -14.06
N GLU A 226 1.16 15.10 -12.83
CA GLU A 226 0.54 14.45 -11.65
C GLU A 226 -0.20 15.43 -10.74
#